data_AF-A0A968Q0J6-F1
#
_entry.id   AF-A0A968Q0J6-F1
#
_cell.length_a   1.000
_cell.length_b   1.000
_cell.length_c   1.000
_cell.angle_alpha   90.00
_cell.angle_beta   90.00
_cell.angle_gamma   90.00
#
_symmetry.space_group_name_H-M   'P 1'
#
loop_
_entity.id
_entity.type
_entity.pdbx_description
1 polymer ?
#
loop_
_entity_poly.entity_id
_entity_poly.type
_entity_poly.pdbx_seq_one_letter_code
_entity_poly.pdbx_strand_id
1 'polypeptide(L)'
;MPQVLCQQHSIAQVEAIIFDKDGTLADSRGFLTRLAKLRAEGIAEAVVPVLGDRKLEAQLLEIFGLTPAGLNPDGLMAAETRQANQQATVDCLVKAGYPAELSPGLVAQVFTQVDTQLAHKAEYTPPLCGYRSTATTAGAKPD
;
A
#
# COMPACT_ATOMS: atom_id res chain seq x y z
N MET A 1 35.26 0.53 12.59
CA MET A 1 33.90 0.08 12.97
C MET A 1 32.89 1.03 12.35
N PRO A 2 31.74 0.54 11.85
CA PRO A 2 30.70 1.42 11.33
C PRO A 2 30.18 2.35 12.43
N GLN A 3 29.91 3.60 12.05
CA GLN A 3 29.24 4.60 12.90
C GLN A 3 27.96 5.01 12.19
N VAL A 4 26.89 5.21 12.96
CA VAL A 4 25.61 5.71 12.43
C VAL A 4 25.49 7.18 12.79
N LEU A 5 25.35 8.03 11.78
CA LEU A 5 25.09 9.45 11.98
C LEU A 5 23.57 9.69 11.93
N CYS A 6 22.99 10.12 13.05
CA CYS A 6 21.60 10.54 13.13
C CYS A 6 21.55 12.05 13.35
N GLN A 7 21.32 12.80 12.26
CA GLN A 7 21.44 14.26 12.24
C GLN A 7 22.84 14.71 12.74
N GLN A 8 22.91 15.33 13.92
CA GLN A 8 24.15 15.81 14.54
C GLN A 8 24.75 14.81 15.55
N HIS A 9 24.11 13.66 15.77
CA HIS A 9 24.52 12.66 16.76
C HIS A 9 25.25 11.50 16.09
N SER A 10 26.47 11.19 16.56
CA SER A 10 27.20 10.00 16.15
C SER A 10 26.96 8.86 17.14
N ILE A 11 26.46 7.74 16.64
CA ILE A 11 26.29 6.51 17.39
C ILE A 11 27.43 5.57 16.99
N ALA A 12 28.36 5.36 17.92
CA ALA A 12 29.48 4.44 17.77
C ALA A 12 29.15 3.06 18.34
N GLN A 13 30.01 2.08 18.04
CA GLN A 13 29.91 0.70 18.58
C GLN A 13 28.57 0.02 18.26
N VAL A 14 28.03 0.28 17.07
CA VAL A 14 26.79 -0.36 16.61
C VAL A 14 27.07 -1.80 16.22
N GLU A 15 26.50 -2.74 16.98
CA GLU A 15 26.62 -4.19 16.71
C GLU A 15 25.70 -4.63 15.56
N ALA A 16 24.53 -4.01 15.41
CA ALA A 16 23.57 -4.33 14.35
C ALA A 16 22.68 -3.11 14.02
N ILE A 17 22.19 -3.07 12.77
CA ILE A 17 21.18 -2.11 12.32
C ILE A 17 20.00 -2.91 11.75
N ILE A 18 18.80 -2.60 12.21
CA ILE A 18 17.56 -3.15 11.66
C ILE A 18 16.95 -2.07 10.77
N PHE A 19 16.76 -2.39 9.50
CA PHE A 19 16.08 -1.53 8.56
C PHE A 19 14.64 -2.01 8.40
N ASP A 20 13.71 -1.06 8.42
CA ASP A 20 12.42 -1.28 7.80
C ASP A 20 12.59 -1.61 6.31
N LYS A 21 11.62 -2.31 5.70
CA LYS A 21 11.70 -2.71 4.29
C LYS A 21 11.09 -1.66 3.37
N ASP A 22 9.79 -1.45 3.49
CA ASP A 22 8.98 -0.78 2.48
C ASP A 22 9.05 0.74 2.67
N GLY A 23 9.61 1.46 1.69
CA GLY A 23 9.90 2.89 1.81
C GLY A 23 11.27 3.20 2.42
N THR A 24 11.99 2.19 2.93
CA THR A 24 13.34 2.33 3.50
C THR A 24 14.41 1.62 2.66
N LEU A 25 14.23 0.32 2.36
CA LEU A 25 15.14 -0.46 1.50
C LEU A 25 14.57 -0.69 0.10
N ALA A 26 13.24 -0.75 -0.02
CA ALA A 26 12.53 -1.02 -1.26
C ALA A 26 11.57 0.12 -1.60
N ASP A 27 11.49 0.45 -2.88
CA ASP A 27 10.55 1.45 -3.40
C ASP A 27 9.13 0.86 -3.45
N SER A 28 8.31 1.19 -2.45
CA SER A 28 6.93 0.71 -2.34
C SER A 28 5.92 1.58 -3.08
N ARG A 29 6.32 2.73 -3.64
CA ARG A 29 5.37 3.71 -4.22
C ARG A 29 4.57 3.15 -5.37
N GLY A 30 5.23 2.38 -6.25
CA GLY A 30 4.58 1.72 -7.38
C GLY A 30 3.53 0.70 -6.94
N PHE A 31 3.91 -0.17 -5.98
CA PHE A 31 3.00 -1.14 -5.37
C PHE A 31 1.79 -0.46 -4.71
N LEU A 32 2.02 0.53 -3.85
CA LEU A 32 0.96 1.22 -3.11
C LEU A 32 0.02 1.99 -4.04
N THR A 33 0.55 2.63 -5.08
CA THR A 33 -0.26 3.29 -6.13
C THR A 33 -1.18 2.28 -6.83
N ARG A 34 -0.65 1.12 -7.23
CA ARG A 34 -1.43 0.08 -7.90
C ARG A 34 -2.50 -0.51 -6.97
N LEU A 35 -2.13 -0.76 -5.72
CA LEU A 35 -3.03 -1.28 -4.69
C LEU A 35 -4.20 -0.31 -4.43
N ALA A 36 -3.93 1.00 -4.37
CA ALA A 36 -4.94 2.04 -4.20
C ALA A 36 -5.95 2.05 -5.36
N LYS A 37 -5.44 1.99 -6.60
CA LYS A 37 -6.27 1.96 -7.82
C LYS A 37 -7.18 0.74 -7.86
N LEU A 38 -6.61 -0.46 -7.68
CA LEU A 38 -7.40 -1.69 -7.72
C LEU A 38 -8.46 -1.75 -6.61
N ARG A 39 -8.16 -1.22 -5.41
CA ARG A 39 -9.15 -1.10 -4.34
C ARG A 39 -10.27 -0.13 -4.72
N ALA A 40 -9.94 1.06 -5.22
CA ALA A 40 -10.93 2.04 -5.63
C ALA A 40 -11.82 1.53 -6.78
N GLU A 41 -11.21 0.94 -7.81
CA GLU A 41 -11.89 0.32 -8.96
C GLU A 41 -12.81 -0.82 -8.50
N GLY A 42 -12.30 -1.76 -7.71
CA GLY A 42 -13.08 -2.91 -7.23
C GLY A 42 -14.26 -2.51 -6.35
N ILE A 43 -14.10 -1.49 -5.49
CA ILE A 43 -15.21 -0.95 -4.70
C ILE A 43 -16.22 -0.26 -5.60
N ALA A 44 -15.76 0.61 -6.51
CA ALA A 44 -16.64 1.34 -7.42
C ALA A 44 -17.46 0.39 -8.30
N GLU A 45 -16.88 -0.71 -8.77
CA GLU A 45 -17.59 -1.74 -9.54
C GLU A 45 -18.61 -2.49 -8.70
N ALA A 46 -18.25 -2.88 -7.47
CA ALA A 46 -19.13 -3.68 -6.63
C ALA A 46 -20.37 -2.93 -6.13
N VAL A 47 -20.33 -1.60 -6.07
CA VAL A 47 -21.47 -0.78 -5.63
C VAL A 47 -22.40 -0.34 -6.77
N VAL A 48 -22.01 -0.49 -8.05
CA VAL A 48 -22.87 -0.14 -9.20
C VAL A 48 -24.27 -0.76 -9.13
N PRO A 49 -24.46 -2.04 -8.74
CA PRO A 49 -25.79 -2.64 -8.67
C PRO A 49 -26.73 -1.95 -7.66
N VAL A 50 -26.18 -1.23 -6.68
CA VAL A 50 -26.93 -0.59 -5.60
C VAL A 50 -27.02 0.93 -5.80
N LEU A 51 -25.92 1.58 -6.14
CA LEU A 51 -25.83 3.04 -6.27
C LEU A 51 -26.03 3.55 -7.70
N GLY A 52 -25.96 2.65 -8.70
CA GLY A 52 -26.24 2.97 -10.10
C GLY A 52 -25.12 3.68 -10.86
N ASP A 53 -24.00 4.04 -10.22
CA ASP A 53 -22.84 4.62 -10.89
C ASP A 53 -21.49 4.29 -10.21
N ARG A 54 -20.39 4.62 -10.90
CA ARG A 54 -19.00 4.44 -10.45
C ARG A 54 -18.37 5.71 -9.87
N LYS A 55 -19.15 6.76 -9.55
CA LYS A 55 -18.59 8.09 -9.23
C LYS A 55 -17.69 8.11 -7.98
N LEU A 56 -17.80 7.08 -7.14
CA LEU A 56 -16.97 6.95 -5.94
C LEU A 56 -15.51 6.65 -6.22
N GLU A 57 -15.15 6.16 -7.40
CA GLU A 57 -13.77 5.80 -7.72
C GLU A 57 -12.81 6.99 -7.48
N ALA A 58 -13.12 8.16 -8.02
CA ALA A 58 -12.29 9.36 -7.84
C ALA A 58 -12.20 9.80 -6.37
N GLN A 59 -13.30 9.72 -5.63
CA GLN A 59 -13.33 10.07 -4.20
C GLN A 59 -12.50 9.10 -3.35
N LEU A 60 -12.55 7.81 -3.69
CA LEU A 60 -11.75 6.78 -3.02
C LEU A 60 -10.26 6.97 -3.31
N LEU A 61 -9.88 7.29 -4.55
CA LEU A 61 -8.50 7.61 -4.89
C LEU A 61 -7.97 8.80 -4.08
N GLU A 62 -8.77 9.85 -3.91
CA GLU A 62 -8.41 11.02 -3.10
C GLU A 62 -8.25 10.65 -1.62
N ILE A 63 -9.20 9.91 -1.04
CA ILE A 63 -9.13 9.41 0.35
C ILE A 63 -7.89 8.54 0.57
N PHE A 64 -7.51 7.73 -0.42
CA PHE A 64 -6.30 6.93 -0.40
C PHE A 64 -5.02 7.74 -0.52
N GLY A 65 -5.11 9.05 -0.76
CA GLY A 65 -3.99 9.97 -0.92
C GLY A 65 -3.37 9.90 -2.31
N LEU A 66 -4.08 9.40 -3.32
CA LEU A 66 -3.62 9.40 -4.70
C LEU A 66 -4.09 10.67 -5.42
N THR A 67 -3.12 11.46 -5.88
CA THR A 67 -3.35 12.71 -6.60
C THR A 67 -2.76 12.64 -8.02
N PRO A 68 -3.04 13.61 -8.91
CA PRO A 68 -2.36 13.71 -10.20
C PRO A 68 -0.83 13.80 -10.09
N ALA A 69 -0.31 14.32 -8.97
CA ALA A 69 1.12 14.40 -8.70
C ALA A 69 1.72 13.06 -8.20
N GLY A 70 0.88 12.06 -7.94
CA GLY A 70 1.26 10.75 -7.42
C GLY A 70 0.70 10.47 -6.03
N LEU A 71 1.27 9.44 -5.39
CA LEU A 71 0.90 9.03 -4.04
C LEU A 71 1.47 10.02 -3.02
N ASN A 72 0.59 10.62 -2.21
CA ASN A 72 0.98 11.46 -1.09
C ASN A 72 1.67 10.59 -0.01
N PRO A 73 2.92 10.88 0.40
CA PRO A 73 3.61 10.12 1.44
C PRO A 73 2.91 10.17 2.81
N ASP A 74 2.17 11.22 3.09
CA ASP A 74 1.36 11.36 4.31
C ASP A 74 -0.09 10.87 4.11
N GLY A 75 -0.40 10.33 2.92
CA GLY A 75 -1.71 9.83 2.56
C GLY A 75 -2.03 8.46 3.16
N LEU A 76 -3.31 8.10 3.17
CA LEU A 76 -3.82 6.91 3.84
C LEU A 76 -3.17 5.59 3.36
N MET A 77 -2.85 5.49 2.08
CA MET A 77 -2.18 4.30 1.54
C MET A 77 -0.69 4.22 1.87
N ALA A 78 -0.04 5.35 2.19
CA ALA A 78 1.39 5.43 2.43
C ALA A 78 1.74 5.38 3.92
N ALA A 79 0.98 6.09 4.76
CA ALA A 79 1.30 6.28 6.18
C ALA A 79 0.43 5.43 7.12
N GLU A 80 -0.77 5.02 6.70
CA GLU A 80 -1.78 4.47 7.60
C GLU A 80 -1.99 2.97 7.46
N THR A 81 -2.65 2.41 8.47
CA THR A 81 -2.89 0.96 8.52
C THR A 81 -3.91 0.49 7.48
N ARG A 82 -3.87 -0.80 7.17
CA ARG A 82 -4.93 -1.43 6.35
C ARG A 82 -6.32 -1.21 6.96
N GLN A 83 -6.44 -1.27 8.28
CA GLN A 83 -7.72 -1.06 8.98
C GLN A 83 -8.22 0.38 8.82
N ALA A 84 -7.33 1.38 8.90
CA ALA A 84 -7.68 2.77 8.64
C ALA A 84 -8.18 2.98 7.20
N ASN A 85 -7.51 2.34 6.22
CA ASN A 85 -7.99 2.33 4.82
C ASN A 85 -9.38 1.73 4.68
N GLN A 86 -9.67 0.62 5.36
CA GLN A 86 -11.00 0.01 5.35
C GLN A 86 -12.05 0.92 5.98
N GLN A 87 -11.75 1.51 7.14
CA GLN A 87 -12.69 2.39 7.82
C GLN A 87 -13.03 3.63 6.98
N ALA A 88 -12.02 4.28 6.40
CA ALA A 88 -12.25 5.43 5.53
C ALA A 88 -13.07 5.06 4.28
N THR A 89 -12.86 3.86 3.74
CA THR A 89 -13.67 3.33 2.62
C THR A 89 -15.12 3.11 3.05
N VAL A 90 -15.35 2.48 4.21
CA VAL A 90 -16.70 2.29 4.78
C VAL A 90 -17.40 3.63 4.98
N ASP A 91 -16.72 4.61 5.58
CA ASP A 91 -17.29 5.94 5.81
C ASP A 91 -17.64 6.64 4.49
N CYS A 92 -16.82 6.46 3.44
CA CYS A 92 -17.10 6.96 2.10
C CYS A 92 -18.37 6.31 1.51
N LEU A 93 -18.48 4.98 1.60
CA LEU A 93 -19.65 4.23 1.11
C LEU A 93 -20.94 4.66 1.83
N VAL A 94 -20.90 4.78 3.15
CA VAL A 94 -22.06 5.22 3.95
C VAL A 94 -22.48 6.63 3.58
N LYS A 95 -21.52 7.57 3.43
CA LYS A 95 -21.80 8.94 2.97
C LYS A 95 -22.40 8.98 1.56
N ALA A 96 -22.05 8.02 0.72
CA ALA A 96 -22.60 7.88 -0.63
C ALA A 96 -23.98 7.20 -0.66
N GLY A 97 -24.51 6.77 0.48
CA GLY A 97 -25.82 6.13 0.58
C GLY A 97 -25.80 4.60 0.44
N TYR A 98 -24.63 3.96 0.47
CA TYR A 98 -24.56 2.50 0.53
C TYR A 98 -24.95 2.01 1.95
N PRO A 99 -25.63 0.86 2.09
CA PRO A 99 -26.06 0.36 3.40
C PRO A 99 -24.90 0.18 4.39
N ALA A 100 -25.03 0.80 5.57
CA ALA A 100 -23.99 0.81 6.58
C ALA A 100 -23.67 -0.60 7.12
N GLU A 101 -24.67 -1.45 7.22
CA GLU A 101 -24.54 -2.82 7.73
C GLU A 101 -23.78 -3.72 6.74
N LEU A 102 -23.86 -3.43 5.44
CA LEU A 102 -23.22 -4.21 4.37
C LEU A 102 -21.82 -3.68 4.01
N SER A 103 -21.55 -2.41 4.31
CA SER A 103 -20.31 -1.72 3.89
C SER A 103 -19.04 -2.43 4.38
N PRO A 104 -18.88 -2.82 5.66
CA PRO A 104 -17.65 -3.45 6.13
C PRO A 104 -17.38 -4.80 5.47
N GLY A 105 -18.44 -5.58 5.22
CA GLY A 105 -18.34 -6.89 4.56
C GLY A 105 -17.86 -6.76 3.12
N LEU A 106 -18.45 -5.83 2.36
CA LEU A 106 -18.03 -5.55 1.00
C LEU A 106 -16.56 -5.08 0.93
N VAL A 107 -16.20 -4.11 1.78
CA VAL A 107 -14.84 -3.56 1.82
C VAL A 107 -13.81 -4.65 2.16
N ALA A 108 -14.10 -5.50 3.15
CA ALA A 108 -13.23 -6.61 3.51
C ALA A 108 -13.05 -7.62 2.38
N GLN A 109 -14.14 -7.95 1.67
CA GLN A 109 -14.12 -8.86 0.52
C GLN A 109 -13.25 -8.30 -0.61
N VAL A 110 -13.52 -7.07 -1.05
CA VAL A 110 -12.77 -6.44 -2.15
C VAL A 110 -11.29 -6.30 -1.80
N PHE A 111 -10.96 -5.86 -0.59
CA PHE A 111 -9.56 -5.74 -0.17
C PHE A 111 -8.85 -7.09 -0.22
N THR A 112 -9.48 -8.16 0.25
CA THR A 112 -8.91 -9.52 0.21
C THR A 112 -8.70 -10.01 -1.22
N GLN A 113 -9.64 -9.73 -2.12
CA GLN A 113 -9.51 -10.07 -3.54
C GLN A 113 -8.33 -9.34 -4.18
N VAL A 114 -8.21 -8.03 -3.97
CA VAL A 114 -7.10 -7.24 -4.51
C VAL A 114 -5.76 -7.68 -3.90
N ASP A 115 -5.71 -7.94 -2.59
CA ASP A 115 -4.50 -8.41 -1.92
C ASP A 115 -4.02 -9.74 -2.54
N THR A 116 -4.96 -10.63 -2.91
CA THR A 116 -4.66 -11.90 -3.61
C THR A 116 -4.14 -11.68 -5.03
N GLN A 117 -4.69 -10.72 -5.77
CA GLN A 117 -4.20 -10.36 -7.12
C GLN A 117 -2.77 -9.81 -7.09
N LEU A 118 -2.36 -9.20 -5.98
CA LEU A 118 -1.04 -8.60 -5.78
C LEU A 118 -0.13 -9.43 -4.85
N ALA A 119 -0.39 -10.73 -4.71
CA ALA A 119 0.34 -11.61 -3.78
C ALA A 119 1.88 -11.57 -3.95
N HIS A 120 2.37 -11.31 -5.17
CA HIS A 120 3.80 -11.16 -5.46
C HIS A 120 4.32 -9.74 -5.20
N LYS A 121 4.13 -9.21 -3.99
CA LYS A 121 4.56 -7.84 -3.61
C LYS A 121 6.02 -7.52 -3.96
N ALA A 122 6.91 -8.50 -3.86
CA ALA A 122 8.34 -8.33 -4.16
C ALA A 122 8.59 -7.89 -5.61
N GLU A 123 7.76 -8.31 -6.57
CA GLU A 123 7.87 -7.93 -7.98
C GLU A 123 7.56 -6.44 -8.20
N TYR A 124 6.86 -5.81 -7.26
CA TYR A 124 6.41 -4.42 -7.32
C TYR A 124 7.15 -3.50 -6.35
N THR A 125 8.10 -4.02 -5.57
CA THR A 125 8.92 -3.24 -4.62
C THR A 125 10.41 -3.40 -4.93
N PRO A 126 10.92 -2.82 -6.04
CA PRO A 126 12.33 -2.93 -6.37
C PRO A 126 13.20 -2.26 -5.30
N PRO A 127 14.47 -2.67 -5.12
CA PRO A 127 15.38 -1.98 -4.22
C PRO A 127 15.55 -0.51 -4.59
N LEU A 128 15.66 0.35 -3.57
CA LEU A 128 15.95 1.77 -3.81
C LEU A 128 17.35 1.96 -4.42
N CYS A 129 17.50 3.04 -5.19
CA CYS A 129 18.77 3.48 -5.78
C CYS A 129 19.90 3.48 -4.73
N GLY A 130 21.04 2.85 -5.07
CA GLY A 130 22.20 2.73 -4.18
C GLY A 130 22.28 1.41 -3.44
N TYR A 131 21.21 0.61 -3.44
CA TYR A 131 21.26 -0.77 -2.97
C TYR A 131 22.01 -1.66 -3.98
N ARG A 132 23.22 -2.12 -3.64
CA ARG A 132 23.90 -3.18 -4.40
C ARG A 132 23.37 -4.53 -3.93
N SER A 133 22.48 -5.11 -4.73
CA SER A 133 22.12 -6.52 -4.60
C SER A 133 23.37 -7.38 -4.84
N THR A 134 23.86 -8.07 -3.82
CA THR A 134 24.79 -9.18 -3.98
C THR A 134 24.01 -10.48 -4.18
N ALA A 135 23.04 -10.49 -5.10
CA ALA A 135 22.30 -11.69 -5.44
C ALA A 135 23.22 -12.69 -6.15
N THR A 136 24.01 -13.43 -5.37
CA THR A 136 24.51 -14.73 -5.77
C THR A 136 23.31 -15.66 -5.82
N THR A 137 23.09 -16.28 -6.96
CA THR A 137 22.03 -17.26 -7.24
C THR A 137 22.18 -18.47 -6.31
N ALA A 138 21.65 -18.39 -5.09
CA ALA A 138 21.49 -19.55 -4.21
C ALA A 138 20.15 -20.22 -4.57
N GLY A 139 20.16 -21.07 -5.59
CA GLY A 139 18.94 -21.73 -6.05
C GLY A 139 19.08 -22.72 -7.20
N ALA A 140 20.26 -23.25 -7.50
CA ALA A 140 20.35 -24.48 -8.28
C ALA A 140 20.30 -25.66 -7.31
N LYS A 141 19.14 -26.32 -7.25
CA LYS A 141 19.00 -27.61 -6.56
C LYS A 141 19.76 -28.64 -7.40
N PRO A 142 20.71 -29.41 -6.85
CA PRO A 142 21.34 -30.48 -7.60
C PRO A 142 20.33 -31.60 -7.87
N ASP A 143 20.38 -32.15 -9.08
CA ASP A 143 19.59 -33.31 -9.56
C ASP A 143 19.81 -34.56 -8.69
#